data_AF-A0A6G1U2H1-F1
#
_entry.id   AF-A0A6G1U2H1-F1
#
_cell.length_a   1.000
_cell.length_b   1.000
_cell.length_c   1.000
_cell.angle_alpha   90.00
_cell.angle_beta   90.00
_cell.angle_gamma   90.00
#
_symmetry.space_group_name_H-M   'P 1'
#
loop_
_entity.id
_entity.type
_entity.pdbx_description
1 polymer ?
#
loop_
_entity_poly.entity_id
_entity_poly.type
_entity_poly.pdbx_seq_one_letter_code
_entity_poly.pdbx_strand_id
1 'polypeptide(L)'
;MKKVLFVLFVFSSLWSCTSRNSEEAIRQKWIEKQMAREYKDAELDSLALIATGQDGDPSLVSPRYNALSVLRSELPEKKEVWDKVEKAIYAGDVYGDDEDEGDVFE
;
A
#
# COMPACT_ATOMS: atom_id res chain seq x y z
N MET A 1 15.33 -65.14 -19.29
CA MET A 1 14.40 -64.02 -18.99
C MET A 1 14.74 -63.42 -17.64
N LYS A 2 15.57 -62.37 -17.57
CA LYS A 2 16.06 -61.80 -16.28
C LYS A 2 16.45 -60.32 -16.33
N LYS A 3 16.10 -59.60 -17.41
CA LYS A 3 16.56 -58.22 -17.65
C LYS A 3 15.47 -57.15 -17.50
N VAL A 4 14.23 -57.53 -17.17
CA VAL A 4 13.07 -56.61 -17.19
C VAL A 4 12.82 -55.93 -15.84
N LEU A 5 13.41 -56.44 -14.75
CA LEU A 5 13.13 -55.93 -13.40
C LEU A 5 13.93 -54.69 -12.98
N PHE A 6 14.93 -54.26 -13.76
CA PHE A 6 15.79 -53.14 -13.34
C PHE A 6 15.30 -51.75 -13.80
N VAL A 7 14.27 -51.69 -14.65
CA VAL A 7 13.79 -50.42 -15.23
C VAL A 7 12.75 -49.72 -14.35
N LEU A 8 12.13 -50.43 -13.41
CA LEU A 8 11.08 -49.87 -12.54
C LEU A 8 11.61 -49.11 -11.31
N PHE A 9 12.89 -49.23 -10.95
CA PHE A 9 13.43 -48.61 -9.73
C PHE A 9 13.91 -47.16 -9.93
N VAL A 10 14.08 -46.71 -11.18
CA VAL A 10 14.55 -45.34 -11.50
C VAL A 10 13.38 -44.37 -11.68
N PHE A 11 12.16 -44.87 -11.91
CA PHE A 11 10.98 -44.02 -12.11
C PHE A 11 10.27 -43.64 -10.81
N SER A 12 10.51 -44.34 -9.70
CA SER A 12 9.87 -44.05 -8.40
C SER A 12 10.59 -42.96 -7.59
N SER A 13 11.83 -42.62 -7.93
CA SER A 13 12.62 -41.60 -7.21
C SER A 13 12.43 -40.17 -7.73
N LEU A 14 11.70 -39.96 -8.83
CA LEU A 14 11.41 -38.63 -9.36
C LEU A 14 10.15 -37.96 -8.77
N TRP A 15 9.33 -38.68 -7.99
CA TRP A 15 8.13 -38.10 -7.36
C TRP A 15 8.33 -37.57 -5.93
N SER A 16 9.51 -37.74 -5.32
CA SER A 16 9.76 -37.28 -3.93
C SER A 16 10.41 -35.90 -3.79
N CYS A 17 10.64 -35.16 -4.89
CA CYS A 17 11.29 -33.84 -4.85
C CYS A 17 10.40 -32.71 -5.39
N THR A 18 9.09 -32.70 -5.11
CA THR A 18 8.19 -31.60 -5.51
C THR A 18 7.42 -30.95 -4.35
N SER A 19 7.56 -31.42 -3.10
CA SER A 19 6.89 -30.76 -1.97
C SER A 19 7.61 -29.51 -1.44
N ARG A 20 8.96 -29.48 -1.47
CA ARG A 20 9.75 -28.38 -0.87
C ARG A 20 9.65 -27.05 -1.65
N ASN A 21 9.51 -27.11 -2.98
CA ASN A 21 9.28 -25.92 -3.81
C ASN A 21 7.88 -25.31 -3.63
N SER A 22 6.89 -26.10 -3.19
CA SER A 22 5.52 -25.61 -3.02
C SER A 22 5.37 -24.73 -1.78
N GLU A 23 6.00 -25.09 -0.66
CA GLU A 23 5.98 -24.28 0.57
C GLU A 23 6.79 -22.98 0.43
N GLU A 24 7.95 -23.04 -0.21
CA GLU A 24 8.77 -21.87 -0.48
C GLU A 24 8.07 -20.89 -1.43
N ALA A 25 7.38 -21.38 -2.46
CA ALA A 25 6.57 -20.56 -3.36
C ALA A 25 5.35 -19.92 -2.65
N ILE A 26 4.71 -20.62 -1.71
CA ILE A 26 3.62 -20.07 -0.90
C ILE A 26 4.15 -18.97 0.03
N ARG A 27 5.32 -19.18 0.66
CA ARG A 27 5.97 -18.17 1.50
C ARG A 27 6.37 -16.94 0.71
N GLN A 28 6.96 -17.12 -0.47
CA GLN A 28 7.31 -15.99 -1.35
C GLN A 28 6.09 -15.18 -1.76
N LYS A 29 5.00 -15.83 -2.19
CA LYS A 29 3.74 -15.12 -2.51
C LYS A 29 3.16 -14.39 -1.31
N TRP A 30 3.30 -14.95 -0.10
CA TRP A 30 2.86 -14.27 1.12
C TRP A 30 3.70 -13.02 1.40
N ILE A 31 5.04 -13.12 1.27
CA ILE A 31 5.96 -11.98 1.44
C ILE A 31 5.67 -10.91 0.40
N GLU A 32 5.57 -11.26 -0.88
CA GLU A 32 5.24 -10.32 -1.96
C GLU A 32 3.93 -9.59 -1.69
N LYS A 33 2.92 -10.30 -1.17
CA LYS A 33 1.63 -9.71 -0.82
C LYS A 33 1.72 -8.75 0.38
N GLN A 34 2.57 -9.05 1.37
CA GLN A 34 2.81 -8.12 2.48
C GLN A 34 3.54 -6.87 1.98
N MET A 35 4.62 -7.04 1.22
CA MET A 35 5.37 -5.93 0.63
C MET A 35 4.45 -5.04 -0.22
N ALA A 36 3.61 -5.63 -1.08
CA ALA A 36 2.67 -4.87 -1.90
C ALA A 36 1.65 -4.06 -1.09
N ARG A 37 1.29 -4.51 0.11
CA ARG A 37 0.42 -3.75 1.03
C ARG A 37 1.18 -2.58 1.64
N GLU A 38 2.36 -2.83 2.17
CA GLU A 38 3.20 -1.79 2.77
C GLU A 38 3.53 -0.68 1.77
N TYR A 39 3.86 -1.03 0.52
CA TYR A 39 4.08 -0.05 -0.53
C TYR A 39 2.83 0.78 -0.83
N LYS A 40 1.66 0.13 -0.88
CA LYS A 40 0.39 0.82 -1.11
C LYS A 40 0.06 1.77 0.03
N ASP A 41 0.25 1.34 1.27
CA ASP A 41 -0.01 2.16 2.46
C ASP A 41 0.92 3.39 2.47
N ALA A 42 2.22 3.20 2.18
CA ALA A 42 3.17 4.30 2.05
C ALA A 42 2.85 5.28 0.91
N GLU A 43 2.34 4.78 -0.22
CA GLU A 43 1.87 5.61 -1.33
C GLU A 43 0.66 6.46 -0.92
N LEU A 44 -0.30 5.88 -0.20
CA LEU A 44 -1.46 6.60 0.32
C LEU A 44 -1.06 7.66 1.35
N ASP A 45 -0.09 7.37 2.22
CA ASP A 45 0.43 8.35 3.17
C ASP A 45 1.11 9.53 2.45
N SER A 46 1.91 9.27 1.41
CA SER A 46 2.52 10.32 0.59
C SER A 46 1.45 11.18 -0.11
N LEU A 47 0.41 10.56 -0.67
CA LEU A 47 -0.71 11.30 -1.27
C LEU A 47 -1.46 12.13 -0.24
N ALA A 48 -1.60 11.65 1.00
CA ALA A 48 -2.22 12.40 2.08
C ALA A 48 -1.44 13.68 2.38
N LEU A 49 -0.11 13.61 2.48
CA LEU A 49 0.75 14.78 2.71
C LEU A 49 0.63 15.82 1.58
N ILE A 50 0.57 15.36 0.33
CA ILE A 50 0.36 16.25 -0.83
C ILE A 50 -1.03 16.89 -0.75
N ALA A 51 -2.09 16.11 -0.51
CA ALA A 51 -3.45 16.63 -0.44
C ALA A 51 -3.61 17.66 0.70
N THR A 52 -3.04 17.40 1.88
CA THR A 52 -3.06 18.34 3.01
C THR A 52 -2.20 19.57 2.78
N GLY A 53 -1.28 19.55 1.82
CA GLY A 53 -0.35 20.66 1.55
C GLY A 53 0.87 20.65 2.48
N GLN A 54 1.10 19.57 3.21
CA GLN A 54 2.28 19.36 4.05
C GLN A 54 3.51 18.92 3.24
N ASP A 55 3.29 18.39 2.04
CA ASP A 55 4.35 18.09 1.07
C ASP A 55 4.07 18.79 -0.27
N GLY A 56 5.13 19.31 -0.88
CA GLY A 56 5.06 20.13 -2.10
C GLY A 56 4.69 21.60 -1.86
N ASP A 57 4.28 22.28 -2.93
CA ASP A 57 3.86 23.68 -2.90
C ASP A 57 2.34 23.78 -2.61
N PRO A 58 1.93 24.32 -1.45
CA PRO A 58 0.52 24.36 -1.05
C PRO A 58 -0.34 25.25 -1.95
N SER A 59 0.27 26.19 -2.70
CA SER A 59 -0.42 27.04 -3.66
C SER A 59 -0.85 26.30 -4.93
N LEU A 60 -0.25 25.13 -5.20
CA LEU A 60 -0.59 24.31 -6.36
C LEU A 60 -1.83 23.49 -6.07
N VAL A 61 -2.99 24.06 -6.41
CA VAL A 61 -4.31 23.45 -6.21
C VAL A 61 -4.48 22.11 -6.98
N SER A 62 -4.04 22.04 -8.23
CA SER A 62 -4.28 20.86 -9.09
C SER A 62 -3.61 19.58 -8.58
N PRO A 63 -2.32 19.56 -8.18
CA PRO A 63 -1.70 18.39 -7.56
C PRO A 63 -2.41 17.92 -6.30
N ARG A 64 -2.82 18.86 -5.43
CA ARG A 64 -3.52 18.56 -4.18
C ARG A 64 -4.89 17.91 -4.44
N TYR A 65 -5.64 18.40 -5.43
CA TYR A 65 -6.90 17.79 -5.86
C TYR A 65 -6.72 16.40 -6.47
N ASN A 66 -5.69 16.21 -7.30
CA ASN A 66 -5.41 14.91 -7.89
C ASN A 66 -5.12 13.87 -6.80
N ALA A 67 -4.29 14.23 -5.81
CA ALA A 67 -4.00 13.38 -4.66
C ALA A 67 -5.28 13.09 -3.84
N LEU A 68 -6.09 14.12 -3.56
CA LEU A 68 -7.36 13.96 -2.85
C LEU A 68 -8.35 13.04 -3.59
N SER A 69 -8.39 13.11 -4.92
CA SER A 69 -9.26 12.25 -5.73
C SER A 69 -8.87 10.77 -5.60
N VAL A 70 -7.57 10.46 -5.53
CA VAL A 70 -7.09 9.09 -5.32
C VAL A 70 -7.43 8.63 -3.90
N LEU A 71 -7.20 9.47 -2.89
CA LEU A 71 -7.54 9.16 -1.49
C LEU A 71 -9.03 8.91 -1.28
N ARG A 72 -9.91 9.65 -1.95
CA ARG A 72 -11.38 9.41 -1.90
C ARG A 72 -11.78 8.06 -2.50
N SER A 73 -11.06 7.60 -3.52
CA SER A 73 -11.29 6.30 -4.14
C SER A 73 -10.81 5.15 -3.25
N GLU A 74 -9.63 5.31 -2.65
CA GLU A 74 -8.96 4.26 -1.89
C GLU A 74 -9.44 4.18 -0.43
N LEU A 75 -9.85 5.30 0.16
CA LEU A 75 -10.28 5.43 1.56
C LEU A 75 -11.64 6.16 1.65
N PRO A 76 -12.72 5.61 1.06
CA PRO A 76 -14.04 6.25 1.03
C PRO A 76 -14.66 6.44 2.43
N GLU A 77 -14.26 5.63 3.41
CA GLU A 77 -14.70 5.73 4.81
C GLU A 77 -14.23 7.01 5.51
N LYS A 78 -13.19 7.66 4.98
CA LYS A 78 -12.65 8.93 5.49
C LYS A 78 -13.25 10.16 4.80
N LYS A 79 -14.40 10.03 4.12
CA LYS A 79 -15.06 11.10 3.36
C LYS A 79 -15.09 12.45 4.09
N GLU A 80 -15.50 12.47 5.36
CA GLU A 80 -15.62 13.72 6.13
C GLU A 80 -14.27 14.45 6.28
N VAL A 81 -13.17 13.71 6.42
CA VAL A 81 -11.81 14.28 6.46
C VAL A 81 -11.45 14.85 5.09
N TRP A 82 -11.72 14.10 4.02
CA TRP A 82 -11.47 14.54 2.65
C TRP A 82 -12.27 15.78 2.26
N ASP A 83 -13.51 15.91 2.74
CA ASP A 83 -14.34 17.10 2.53
C ASP A 83 -13.77 18.33 3.26
N LYS A 84 -13.07 18.16 4.38
CA LYS A 84 -12.35 19.25 5.06
C LYS A 84 -11.07 19.62 4.33
N VAL A 85 -10.30 18.63 3.88
CA VAL A 85 -9.10 18.84 3.06
C VAL A 85 -9.46 19.58 1.77
N GLU A 86 -10.55 19.21 1.10
CA GLU A 86 -11.06 19.92 -0.08
C GLU A 86 -11.32 21.42 0.19
N LYS A 87 -11.93 21.73 1.34
CA LYS A 87 -12.16 23.13 1.75
C LYS A 87 -10.85 23.87 2.00
N ALA A 88 -9.87 23.24 2.65
CA ALA A 88 -8.55 23.82 2.86
C ALA A 88 -7.83 24.08 1.52
N ILE A 89 -7.90 23.15 0.57
CA ILE A 89 -7.35 23.35 -0.78
C ILE A 89 -8.02 24.55 -1.47
N TYR A 90 -9.35 24.70 -1.36
CA TYR A 90 -10.05 25.87 -1.92
C TYR A 90 -9.67 27.19 -1.25
N ALA A 91 -9.40 27.18 0.05
CA ALA A 91 -8.91 28.35 0.78
C ALA A 91 -7.44 28.67 0.45
N GLY A 92 -6.69 27.70 -0.07
CA GLY A 92 -5.24 27.81 -0.29
C GLY A 92 -4.43 27.51 0.98
N ASP A 93 -5.07 26.93 2.00
CA ASP A 93 -4.48 26.66 3.31
C ASP A 93 -3.89 25.26 3.39
N VAL A 94 -3.01 25.04 4.37
CA VAL A 94 -2.51 23.72 4.75
C VAL A 94 -3.46 23.11 5.79
N TYR A 95 -3.96 21.90 5.54
CA TYR A 95 -4.88 21.23 6.46
C TYR A 95 -4.12 20.61 7.63
N GLY A 96 -4.51 20.94 8.86
CA GLY A 96 -3.85 20.45 10.08
C GLY A 96 -2.61 21.25 10.48
N ASP A 97 -2.41 22.43 9.87
CA ASP A 97 -1.47 23.47 10.33
C ASP A 97 -2.13 24.39 11.37
N ASP A 98 -3.11 23.85 12.10
CA ASP A 98 -3.67 24.51 13.27
C ASP A 98 -2.58 24.43 14.37
N GLU A 99 -1.63 25.35 14.32
CA GLU A 99 -0.90 25.84 15.49
C GLU A 99 -1.92 26.45 16.47
N ASP A 100 -2.81 25.62 17.02
CA ASP A 100 -3.56 25.95 18.22
C ASP A 100 -2.67 25.64 19.44
N GLU A 101 -1.47 26.25 19.46
CA GLU A 101 -0.76 26.64 20.69
C GLU A 101 -1.34 27.96 21.22
N GLY A 102 -2.67 28.11 21.11
CA GLY A 102 -3.41 29.35 21.30
C GLY A 102 -4.44 29.29 22.43
N ASP A 103 -4.24 28.49 23.49
CA ASP A 103 -4.91 28.72 24.79
C ASP A 103 -4.23 27.92 25.93
N VAL A 104 -3.08 28.42 26.39
CA VAL A 104 -2.56 28.13 27.74
C VAL A 104 -2.55 29.43 28.53
N PHE A 105 -3.73 30.00 28.75
CA PHE A 105 -3.97 30.95 29.84
C PHE A 105 -5.39 30.81 30.37
N GLU A 106 -5.55 29.97 31.40
CA GLU A 106 -6.38 30.30 32.56
C GLU A 106 -5.80 29.68 33.84
#